data_AF-A0A2G5SMR0-F1
#
_entry.id   AF-A0A2G5SMR0-F1
#
_cell.length_a   1.000
_cell.length_b   1.000
_cell.length_c   1.000
_cell.angle_alpha   90.00
_cell.angle_beta   90.00
_cell.angle_gamma   90.00
#
_symmetry.space_group_name_H-M   'P 1'
#
loop_
_entity.id
_entity.type
_entity.pdbx_description
1 polymer ?
#
loop_
_entity_poly.entity_id
_entity_poly.type
_entity_poly.pdbx_seq_one_letter_code
_entity_poly.pdbx_strand_id
1 'polypeptide(L)'
;MELVDYILLVFFMVGITGYGLWKSREPPNIAPSTQATIFGSGISVITGALSLCSGFISSISLLGFPAEIYYQGSMMLWYIPMYCISFPIVAYVFIPVFYNAKLITAYQACYSKILSRQKSF
;
A
#
# COMPACT_ATOMS: atom_id res chain seq x y z
N MET A 1 -24.22 0.46 26.52
CA MET A 1 -23.04 -0.01 25.77
C MET A 1 -23.37 0.00 24.28
N GLU A 2 -24.37 -0.77 23.82
CA GLU A 2 -24.82 -0.81 22.40
C GLU A 2 -25.03 0.56 21.71
N LEU A 3 -25.73 1.50 22.34
CA LEU A 3 -26.03 2.80 21.73
C LEU A 3 -24.79 3.68 21.57
N VAL A 4 -23.82 3.56 22.49
CA VAL A 4 -22.55 4.30 22.43
C VAL A 4 -21.69 3.76 21.30
N ASP A 5 -21.64 2.43 21.12
CA ASP A 5 -20.84 1.79 20.07
C ASP A 5 -21.36 2.15 18.67
N TYR A 6 -22.68 2.19 18.49
CA TYR A 6 -23.29 2.62 17.24
C TYR A 6 -22.99 4.10 16.92
N ILE A 7 -23.08 4.97 17.93
CA ILE A 7 -22.76 6.41 17.78
C ILE A 7 -21.29 6.57 17.37
N LEU A 8 -20.37 5.86 18.01
CA LEU A 8 -18.94 5.91 17.68
C LEU A 8 -18.68 5.42 16.25
N LEU A 9 -19.29 4.31 15.84
CA LEU A 9 -19.15 3.76 14.49
C LEU A 9 -19.59 4.77 13.43
N VAL A 10 -20.79 5.34 13.58
CA VAL A 10 -21.33 6.32 12.63
C VAL A 10 -20.48 7.59 12.62
N PHE A 11 -20.03 8.07 13.79
CA PHE A 11 -19.17 9.24 13.90
C PHE A 11 -17.83 9.04 13.16
N PHE A 12 -17.13 7.93 13.38
CA PHE A 12 -15.88 7.64 12.69
C PHE A 12 -16.09 7.49 11.18
N MET A 13 -17.13 6.78 10.76
CA MET A 13 -17.45 6.58 9.34
C MET A 13 -17.71 7.91 8.63
N VAL A 14 -18.55 8.77 9.21
CA VAL A 14 -18.83 10.10 8.66
C VAL A 14 -17.57 10.98 8.70
N GLY A 15 -16.76 10.87 9.75
CA GLY A 15 -15.50 11.60 9.89
C GLY A 15 -14.50 11.30 8.78
N ILE A 16 -14.18 10.01 8.53
CA ILE A 16 -13.22 9.62 7.48
C ILE A 16 -13.75 9.93 6.08
N THR A 17 -15.04 9.67 5.81
CA THR A 17 -15.65 9.98 4.51
C THR A 17 -15.71 11.48 4.29
N GLY A 18 -16.06 12.26 5.32
CA GLY A 18 -16.09 13.73 5.25
C GLY A 18 -14.73 14.33 4.95
N TYR A 19 -13.67 13.86 5.63
CA TYR A 19 -12.29 14.27 5.33
C TYR A 19 -11.88 13.90 3.90
N GLY A 20 -12.20 12.69 3.44
CA GLY A 20 -11.92 12.25 2.07
C GLY A 20 -12.62 13.10 1.00
N LEU A 21 -13.90 13.42 1.21
CA LEU A 21 -14.67 14.29 0.31
C LEU A 21 -14.16 15.72 0.32
N TRP A 22 -13.80 16.27 1.49
CA TRP A 22 -13.23 17.62 1.57
C TRP A 22 -11.89 17.70 0.83
N LYS A 23 -11.01 16.72 1.05
CA LYS A 23 -9.71 16.65 0.36
C LYS A 23 -9.86 16.47 -1.15
N SER A 24 -10.88 15.74 -1.60
CA SER A 24 -11.17 15.53 -3.03
C SER A 24 -11.67 16.79 -3.75
N ARG A 25 -12.08 17.84 -3.03
CA ARG A 25 -12.57 19.10 -3.62
C ARG A 25 -11.46 20.10 -3.93
N GLU A 26 -10.26 19.89 -3.42
CA GLU A 26 -9.10 20.68 -3.81
C GLU A 26 -8.79 20.40 -5.29
N PRO A 27 -8.57 21.44 -6.13
CA PRO A 27 -8.23 21.23 -7.53
C PRO A 27 -6.96 20.38 -7.60
N PRO A 28 -6.94 19.31 -8.43
CA PRO A 28 -5.77 18.47 -8.56
C PRO A 28 -4.61 19.35 -9.05
N ASN A 29 -3.58 19.53 -8.21
CA ASN A 29 -2.27 20.05 -8.61
C ASN A 29 -1.51 18.95 -9.41
N ILE A 30 -2.18 18.38 -10.41
CA ILE A 30 -1.68 17.25 -11.20
C ILE A 30 -1.17 17.84 -12.51
N ALA A 31 0.16 17.84 -12.68
CA ALA A 31 0.77 17.93 -14.00
C ALA A 31 0.13 16.87 -14.92
N PRO A 32 -0.03 17.09 -16.24
CA PRO A 32 -0.90 16.33 -17.14
C PRO A 32 -0.64 14.80 -17.26
N SER A 33 0.34 14.25 -16.53
CA SER A 33 0.55 12.81 -16.42
C SER A 33 0.85 12.39 -14.97
N THR A 34 0.22 11.29 -14.52
CA THR A 34 0.49 10.60 -13.25
C THR A 34 1.99 10.28 -13.08
N GLN A 35 2.68 10.04 -14.19
CA GLN A 35 4.12 9.80 -14.24
C GLN A 35 4.93 11.05 -13.83
N ALA A 36 4.54 12.24 -14.28
CA ALA A 36 5.18 13.49 -13.85
C ALA A 36 4.93 13.78 -12.36
N THR A 37 3.82 13.30 -11.80
CA THR A 37 3.54 13.45 -10.37
C THR A 37 4.40 12.48 -9.54
N ILE A 38 4.44 11.19 -9.87
CA ILE A 38 5.23 10.22 -9.06
C ILE A 38 6.75 10.48 -9.14
N PHE A 39 7.25 10.90 -10.30
CA PHE A 39 8.69 11.17 -10.49
C PHE A 39 9.10 12.63 -10.32
N GLY A 40 8.15 13.58 -10.34
CA GLY A 40 8.42 15.02 -10.30
C GLY A 40 7.74 15.78 -9.16
N SER A 41 6.72 15.22 -8.51
CA SER A 41 6.23 15.76 -7.23
C SER A 41 7.06 15.13 -6.12
N GLY A 42 7.67 15.96 -5.28
CA GLY A 42 8.49 15.53 -4.13
C GLY A 42 7.65 14.89 -3.02
N ILE A 43 6.91 13.82 -3.34
CA ILE A 43 6.20 12.99 -2.36
C ILE A 43 7.24 12.47 -1.38
N SER A 44 7.11 12.87 -0.13
CA SER A 44 8.00 12.39 0.93
C SER A 44 7.93 10.87 0.99
N VAL A 45 9.09 10.21 1.00
CA VAL A 45 9.24 8.75 1.11
C VAL A 45 8.43 8.22 2.30
N ILE A 46 8.34 9.01 3.38
CA ILE A 46 7.60 8.69 4.60
C ILE A 46 6.09 8.65 4.34
N THR A 47 5.54 9.64 3.62
CA THR A 47 4.11 9.68 3.28
C THR A 47 3.74 8.56 2.31
N GLY A 48 4.63 8.23 1.37
CA GLY A 48 4.47 7.07 0.48
C GLY A 48 4.48 5.74 1.25
N ALA A 49 5.43 5.56 2.17
CA ALA A 49 5.51 4.38 3.02
C ALA A 49 4.28 4.24 3.94
N LEU A 50 3.80 5.35 4.52
CA LEU A 50 2.62 5.35 5.39
C LEU A 50 1.35 4.91 4.64
N SER A 51 1.16 5.37 3.40
CA SER A 51 0.05 4.94 2.56
C SER A 51 0.15 3.44 2.22
N LEU A 52 1.37 2.95 1.97
CA LEU A 52 1.62 1.53 1.72
C LEU A 52 1.29 0.68 2.95
N CYS A 53 1.75 1.09 4.14
CA CYS A 53 1.43 0.44 5.43
C CYS A 53 -0.08 0.37 5.66
N SER A 54 -0.81 1.46 5.36
CA SER A 54 -2.28 1.48 5.47
C SER A 54 -2.96 0.45 4.57
N GLY A 55 -2.40 0.15 3.39
CA GLY A 55 -2.96 -0.83 2.46
C GLY A 55 -2.71 -2.29 2.84
N PHE A 56 -1.69 -2.55 3.68
CA PHE A 56 -1.34 -3.92 4.08
C PHE A 56 -2.21 -4.48 5.21
N ILE A 57 -2.74 -3.61 6.07
CA ILE A 57 -3.52 -4.04 7.23
C ILE A 57 -4.96 -4.32 6.80
N SER A 58 -5.35 -5.59 6.83
CA SER A 58 -6.72 -6.03 6.56
C SER A 58 -7.43 -6.44 7.85
N SER A 59 -8.76 -6.26 7.89
CA SER A 59 -9.61 -6.74 9.00
C SER A 59 -9.48 -8.24 9.24
N ILE A 60 -9.13 -9.01 8.21
CA ILE A 60 -8.97 -10.45 8.33
C ILE A 60 -7.73 -10.83 9.13
N SER A 61 -6.63 -10.08 8.98
CA SER A 61 -5.40 -10.30 9.72
C SER A 61 -5.57 -9.88 11.19
N LEU A 62 -6.33 -8.81 11.43
CA LEU A 62 -6.57 -8.29 12.78
C LEU A 62 -7.30 -9.30 13.68
N LEU A 63 -8.27 -10.04 13.12
CA LEU A 63 -8.97 -11.12 13.84
C LEU A 63 -8.27 -12.48 13.69
N GLY A 64 -7.60 -12.72 12.57
CA GLY A 64 -6.94 -14.00 12.27
C GLY A 64 -5.73 -14.25 13.15
N PHE A 65 -4.89 -13.25 13.39
CA PHE A 65 -3.69 -13.39 14.20
C PHE A 65 -3.95 -13.81 15.67
N PRO A 66 -4.86 -13.17 16.43
CA PRO A 66 -5.16 -13.63 17.78
C PRO A 66 -5.85 -14.99 17.79
N ALA A 67 -6.69 -15.30 16.79
CA ALA A 67 -7.32 -16.61 16.67
C ALA A 67 -6.27 -17.71 16.44
N GLU A 68 -5.30 -17.47 15.55
CA GLU A 68 -4.21 -18.41 15.27
C GLU A 68 -3.30 -18.62 16.49
N ILE A 69 -2.99 -17.55 17.23
CA ILE A 69 -2.25 -17.67 18.51
C ILE A 69 -3.04 -18.49 19.53
N TYR A 70 -4.36 -18.34 19.59
CA TYR A 70 -5.20 -19.07 20.54
C TYR A 70 -5.23 -20.58 20.24
N TYR A 71 -5.26 -20.98 18.96
CA TYR A 71 -5.34 -22.39 18.56
C TYR A 71 -3.98 -23.07 18.37
N GLN A 72 -2.98 -22.36 17.82
CA GLN A 72 -1.66 -22.90 17.45
C GLN A 72 -0.51 -22.39 18.33
N GLY A 73 -0.80 -21.55 19.33
CA GLY A 73 0.18 -21.05 20.27
C GLY A 73 1.18 -20.06 19.65
N SER A 74 2.45 -20.14 20.05
CA SER A 74 3.49 -19.18 19.68
C SER A 74 4.08 -19.36 18.28
N MET A 75 3.58 -20.31 17.47
CA MET A 75 4.16 -20.62 16.16
C MET A 75 4.10 -19.43 15.20
N MET A 76 3.03 -18.61 15.29
CA MET A 76 2.88 -17.42 14.46
C MET A 76 3.94 -16.34 14.72
N LEU A 77 4.65 -16.37 15.87
CA LEU A 77 5.73 -15.41 16.14
C LEU A 77 6.93 -15.59 15.19
N TRP A 78 7.07 -16.75 14.55
CA TRP A 78 8.11 -17.00 13.53
C TRP A 78 7.97 -16.12 12.28
N TYR A 79 6.79 -15.52 12.05
CA TYR A 79 6.63 -14.56 10.97
C TYR A 79 7.42 -13.27 11.20
N ILE A 80 7.61 -12.84 12.45
CA ILE A 80 8.30 -11.57 12.79
C ILE A 80 9.73 -11.54 12.21
N PRO A 81 10.63 -12.51 12.51
CA PRO A 81 11.98 -12.49 11.94
C PRO A 81 11.99 -12.64 10.41
N MET A 82 11.04 -13.40 9.84
CA MET A 82 10.94 -13.56 8.39
C MET A 82 10.53 -12.26 7.70
N TYR A 83 9.60 -11.49 8.27
CA TYR A 83 9.25 -10.17 7.77
C TYR A 83 10.43 -9.20 7.88
N CYS A 84 11.14 -9.18 9.01
CA CYS A 84 12.33 -8.32 9.19
C CYS A 84 13.42 -8.55 8.14
N ILE A 85 13.56 -9.78 7.63
CA ILE A 85 14.55 -10.11 6.59
C ILE A 85 13.97 -9.85 5.18
N SER A 86 12.69 -10.18 4.95
CA SER A 86 12.05 -10.05 3.64
C SER A 86 11.90 -8.58 3.19
N PHE A 87 11.46 -7.68 4.08
CA PHE A 87 11.25 -6.28 3.75
C PHE A 87 12.49 -5.56 3.19
N PRO A 88 13.69 -5.65 3.80
CA PRO A 88 14.89 -5.02 3.25
C PRO A 88 15.31 -5.67 1.93
N ILE A 89 15.23 -6.99 1.80
CA ILE A 89 15.55 -7.68 0.52
C ILE A 89 14.65 -7.15 -0.60
N VAL A 90 13.35 -7.05 -0.34
CA VAL A 90 12.39 -6.52 -1.33
C VAL A 90 12.69 -5.06 -1.64
N ALA A 91 12.98 -4.23 -0.63
CA ALA A 91 13.31 -2.82 -0.84
C ALA A 91 14.57 -2.64 -1.71
N TYR A 92 15.65 -3.38 -1.43
CA TYR A 92 16.91 -3.24 -2.17
C TYR A 92 16.86 -3.84 -3.58
N VAL A 93 16.04 -4.86 -3.83
CA VAL A 93 15.97 -5.50 -5.15
C VAL A 93 14.91 -4.87 -6.04
N PHE A 94 13.70 -4.62 -5.52
CA PHE A 94 12.59 -4.16 -6.36
C PHE A 94 12.63 -2.65 -6.62
N ILE A 95 12.93 -1.82 -5.60
CA ILE A 95 12.95 -0.35 -5.78
C ILE A 95 13.89 0.10 -6.91
N PRO A 96 15.16 -0.35 -7.01
CA PRO A 96 16.03 0.12 -8.10
C PRO A 96 15.56 -0.34 -9.48
N VAL A 97 14.92 -1.50 -9.60
CA VAL A 97 14.41 -1.99 -10.89
C VAL A 97 13.29 -1.11 -11.41
N PHE A 98 12.35 -0.71 -10.55
CA PHE A 98 11.24 0.17 -10.95
C PHE A 98 11.70 1.61 -11.19
N TYR A 99 12.64 2.11 -10.39
CA TYR A 99 13.13 3.47 -10.52
C TYR A 99 13.95 3.68 -11.80
N ASN A 100 14.84 2.75 -12.15
CA ASN A 100 15.64 2.85 -13.39
C ASN A 100 14.79 2.73 -14.65
N ALA A 101 13.73 1.91 -14.63
CA ALA A 101 12.84 1.73 -15.77
C ALA A 101 11.76 2.83 -15.90
N LYS A 102 11.66 3.76 -14.93
CA LYS A 102 10.61 4.80 -14.84
C LYS A 102 9.19 4.25 -15.04
N LEU A 103 8.95 3.03 -14.55
CA LEU A 103 7.66 2.35 -14.67
C LEU A 103 6.80 2.66 -13.45
N ILE A 104 5.52 2.95 -13.68
CA ILE A 104 4.56 3.28 -12.61
C ILE A 104 3.71 2.08 -12.19
N THR A 105 3.57 1.07 -13.04
CA THR A 105 2.78 -0.14 -12.75
C THR A 105 3.55 -1.41 -13.06
N ALA A 106 3.31 -2.48 -12.29
CA ALA A 106 3.87 -3.80 -12.55
C ALA A 106 3.45 -4.35 -13.93
N TYR A 107 2.25 -3.98 -14.39
CA TYR A 107 1.76 -4.36 -15.72
C TYR A 107 2.62 -3.79 -16.84
N GLN A 108 3.09 -2.54 -16.74
CA GLN A 108 3.99 -1.98 -17.74
C GLN A 108 5.32 -2.73 -17.82
N ALA A 109 5.83 -3.23 -16.68
CA ALA A 109 7.04 -4.05 -16.65
C ALA A 109 6.85 -5.41 -17.32
N CYS A 110 5.69 -6.03 -17.12
CA CYS A 110 5.34 -7.28 -17.80
C CYS A 110 5.15 -7.06 -19.30
N TYR A 111 4.37 -6.04 -19.66
CA TYR A 111 4.06 -5.72 -21.05
C TYR A 111 5.31 -5.33 -21.86
N SER A 112 6.22 -4.53 -21.29
CA SER A 112 7.47 -4.16 -21.97
C SER A 112 8.35 -5.37 -22.28
N LYS A 113 8.43 -6.34 -21.36
CA LYS A 113 9.13 -7.61 -21.57
C LYS A 113 8.48 -8.48 -22.63
N ILE A 114 7.15 -8.48 -22.73
CA ILE A 114 6.43 -9.23 -23.77
C ILE A 114 6.67 -8.57 -25.14
N LEU A 115 6.59 -7.24 -25.22
CA LEU A 115 6.81 -6.50 -26.46
C LEU A 115 8.25 -6.65 -26.99
N SER A 116 9.24 -6.65 -26.09
CA SER A 116 10.63 -6.89 -26.49
C SER A 116 10.87 -8.32 -27.01
N ARG A 117 10.10 -9.31 -26.53
CA ARG A 117 10.13 -10.68 -27.09
C ARG A 117 9.45 -10.78 -28.45
N GLN A 118 8.40 -9.99 -28.70
CA GLN A 118 7.69 -9.97 -29.98
C GLN A 118 8.49 -9.27 -31.09
N LYS A 119 9.28 -8.24 -30.78
CA LYS A 119 10.19 -7.57 -31.75
C LYS A 119 11.44 -8.37 -32.13
N SER A 120 11.69 -9.49 -31.45
CA SER A 120 12.85 -10.36 -31.67
C SER A 120 12.56 -11.53 -32.64
N PHE A 121 11.34 -11.59 -33.18
CA PHE A 121 10.93 -12.45 -34.30
C PHE A 121 10.66 -11.57 -35.52
#